data_AF-A0AAP5H2D2-F1
#
_entry.id   AF-A0AAP5H2D2-F1
#
_cell.length_a   1.000
_cell.length_b   1.000
_cell.length_c   1.000
_cell.angle_alpha   90.00
_cell.angle_beta   90.00
_cell.angle_gamma   90.00
#
_symmetry.space_group_name_H-M   'P 1'
#
loop_
_entity.id
_entity.type
_entity.pdbx_description
1 polymer ?
#
loop_
_entity_poly.entity_id
_entity_poly.type
_entity_poly.pdbx_seq_one_letter_code
_entity_poly.pdbx_strand_id
1 'polypeptide(L)'
;MSKEIPSLHYAFRDNFKIGAAVHTGLIRTEGDFIARHYNSITAENQMKFEEIHPEEERYSFEAGDEIVDFAVRNGMSVRGHTLVWHNQTSDWVFQDPAGGTASRELLLSRLKSHIDTVVGRYKGQISAWDVVNEAIEDKTDLTMRDTKWLQILGEDYLLEAFRLAHAADPQALLFYNDYNETDPVKREKIYELVKGLLEKGAPIHGIGMQGHWNIHGPSIEDIRMAIERYASLNVQLHITELDLSVFRHEDRRTDLIEPTAEMMELQEQRYEEIFRLFLEYQASITSVTFWGTSDHYTWLDNFPVRGRKNWPFVFDQQRQPKESFSRLLNAAKGSVPTSKGIS
;
A
#
# COMPACT_ATOMS: atom_id res chain seq x y z
N MET A 1 25.03 10.34 -27.59
CA MET A 1 23.60 10.04 -27.41
C MET A 1 23.44 9.41 -26.03
N SER A 2 22.99 10.16 -25.03
CA SER A 2 22.65 9.59 -23.73
C SER A 2 21.53 8.57 -23.96
N LYS A 3 21.77 7.30 -23.65
CA LYS A 3 20.70 6.29 -23.69
C LYS A 3 19.64 6.74 -22.69
N GLU A 4 18.42 7.03 -23.16
CA GLU A 4 17.31 7.35 -22.27
C GLU A 4 17.07 6.20 -21.28
N ILE A 5 16.90 6.55 -20.01
CA ILE A 5 16.53 5.59 -18.96
C ILE A 5 15.13 5.07 -19.29
N PRO A 6 14.93 3.74 -19.45
CA PRO A 6 13.60 3.17 -19.72
C PRO A 6 12.60 3.53 -18.61
N SER A 7 11.31 3.60 -18.95
CA SER A 7 10.27 3.74 -17.93
C SER A 7 10.11 2.44 -17.13
N LEU A 8 9.96 2.56 -15.80
CA LEU A 8 9.78 1.39 -14.94
C LEU A 8 8.43 0.73 -15.19
N HIS A 9 7.32 1.49 -15.19
CA HIS A 9 5.99 0.96 -15.48
C HIS A 9 5.90 0.27 -16.86
N TYR A 10 6.75 0.66 -17.80
CA TYR A 10 6.65 0.20 -19.17
C TYR A 10 7.30 -1.17 -19.31
N ALA A 11 8.34 -1.43 -18.53
CA ALA A 11 8.98 -2.73 -18.43
C ALA A 11 8.00 -3.80 -17.91
N PHE A 12 7.07 -3.43 -17.03
CA PHE A 12 6.10 -4.34 -16.40
C PHE A 12 4.67 -4.24 -16.95
N ARG A 13 4.46 -3.52 -18.05
CA ARG A 13 3.11 -3.19 -18.58
C ARG A 13 2.23 -4.39 -18.90
N ASP A 14 2.86 -5.53 -19.22
CA ASP A 14 2.19 -6.79 -19.58
C ASP A 14 2.04 -7.72 -18.36
N ASN A 15 2.50 -7.29 -17.17
CA ASN A 15 2.51 -8.07 -15.93
C ASN A 15 1.58 -7.45 -14.87
N PHE A 16 1.89 -6.24 -14.40
CA PHE A 16 1.15 -5.55 -13.34
C PHE A 16 1.41 -4.04 -13.36
N LYS A 17 0.57 -3.26 -12.66
CA LYS A 17 0.82 -1.83 -12.46
C LYS A 17 2.06 -1.60 -11.60
N ILE A 18 2.78 -0.51 -11.88
CA ILE A 18 3.88 -0.02 -11.05
C ILE A 18 3.46 1.33 -10.47
N GLY A 19 3.37 1.39 -9.14
CA GLY A 19 2.91 2.57 -8.43
C GLY A 19 3.93 3.18 -7.48
N ALA A 20 3.65 4.40 -7.03
CA ALA A 20 4.37 5.06 -5.95
C ALA A 20 3.39 5.76 -4.98
N ALA A 21 3.71 5.75 -3.70
CA ALA A 21 3.13 6.67 -2.74
C ALA A 21 3.65 8.09 -3.02
N VAL A 22 2.75 9.07 -2.97
CA VAL A 22 3.04 10.47 -3.26
C VAL A 22 2.37 11.40 -2.25
N HIS A 23 2.85 12.63 -2.23
CA HIS A 23 2.17 13.77 -1.61
C HIS A 23 2.16 14.97 -2.56
N THR A 24 1.27 15.95 -2.33
CA THR A 24 1.12 17.17 -3.17
C THR A 24 2.44 17.89 -3.45
N GLY A 25 3.32 18.03 -2.45
CA GLY A 25 4.68 18.53 -2.64
C GLY A 25 5.47 17.78 -3.72
N LEU A 26 5.53 16.44 -3.67
CA LEU A 26 6.24 15.62 -4.65
C LEU A 26 5.65 15.73 -6.05
N ILE A 27 4.33 15.67 -6.21
CA ILE A 27 3.72 15.77 -7.56
C ILE A 27 3.95 17.15 -8.19
N ARG A 28 4.11 18.22 -7.38
CA ARG A 28 4.44 19.56 -7.87
C ARG A 28 5.91 19.69 -8.28
N THR A 29 6.83 19.07 -7.54
CA THR A 29 8.27 19.22 -7.77
C THR A 29 8.88 18.14 -8.66
N GLU A 30 8.27 16.95 -8.70
CA GLU A 30 8.79 15.74 -9.34
C GLU A 30 7.75 15.09 -10.29
N GLY A 31 6.69 15.80 -10.66
CA GLY A 31 5.58 15.27 -11.47
C GLY A 31 6.01 14.57 -12.76
N ASP A 32 6.96 15.14 -13.52
CA ASP A 32 7.48 14.53 -14.75
C ASP A 32 8.21 13.21 -14.48
N PHE A 33 8.97 13.13 -13.39
CA PHE A 33 9.65 11.90 -12.98
C PHE A 33 8.62 10.83 -12.57
N ILE A 34 7.61 11.22 -11.80
CA ILE A 34 6.53 10.31 -11.37
C ILE A 34 5.77 9.79 -12.61
N ALA A 35 5.38 10.67 -13.51
CA ALA A 35 4.68 10.33 -14.76
C ALA A 35 5.51 9.47 -15.70
N ARG A 36 6.84 9.61 -15.68
CA ARG A 36 7.73 8.76 -16.46
C ARG A 36 7.78 7.33 -15.95
N HIS A 37 7.79 7.10 -14.63
CA HIS A 37 8.12 5.78 -14.06
C HIS A 37 6.94 5.01 -13.49
N TYR A 38 5.82 5.66 -13.15
CA TYR A 38 4.71 5.03 -12.45
C TYR A 38 3.39 5.21 -13.21
N ASN A 39 2.54 4.17 -13.26
CA ASN A 39 1.18 4.22 -13.84
C ASN A 39 0.07 4.05 -12.78
N SER A 40 0.46 4.08 -11.51
CA SER A 40 -0.46 4.10 -10.37
C SER A 40 0.10 5.00 -9.28
N ILE A 41 -0.75 5.66 -8.51
CA ILE A 41 -0.31 6.41 -7.32
C ILE A 41 -1.25 6.18 -6.14
N THR A 42 -0.69 6.32 -4.94
CA THR A 42 -1.42 6.33 -3.66
C THR A 42 -1.06 7.63 -2.94
N ALA A 43 -2.04 8.33 -2.37
CA ALA A 43 -1.73 9.42 -1.44
C ALA A 43 -1.17 8.82 -0.14
N GLU A 44 0.08 9.12 0.20
CA GLU A 44 0.74 8.53 1.38
C GLU A 44 0.01 8.88 2.68
N ASN A 45 -0.51 10.10 2.77
CA ASN A 45 -1.26 10.57 3.93
C ASN A 45 -2.55 11.32 3.58
N GLN A 46 -2.58 12.10 2.50
CA GLN A 46 -3.66 13.08 2.23
C GLN A 46 -5.04 12.49 1.93
N MET A 47 -5.18 11.16 1.93
CA MET A 47 -6.48 10.48 1.83
C MET A 47 -6.85 9.68 3.09
N LYS A 48 -6.05 9.75 4.16
CA LYS A 48 -6.37 9.18 5.48
C LYS A 48 -7.47 9.98 6.15
N PHE A 49 -8.13 9.36 7.12
CA PHE A 49 -9.33 9.92 7.76
C PHE A 49 -9.08 11.32 8.33
N GLU A 50 -8.04 11.53 9.14
CA GLU A 50 -7.78 12.84 9.76
C GLU A 50 -7.45 13.95 8.75
N GLU A 51 -6.89 13.60 7.59
CA GLU A 51 -6.55 14.56 6.55
C GLU A 51 -7.79 14.98 5.76
N ILE A 52 -8.66 14.02 5.42
CA ILE A 52 -9.88 14.29 4.65
C ILE A 52 -11.04 14.78 5.52
N HIS A 53 -11.18 14.28 6.75
CA HIS A 53 -12.34 14.51 7.61
C HIS A 53 -11.92 14.90 9.05
N PRO A 54 -11.21 16.04 9.20
CA PRO A 54 -10.60 16.45 10.47
C PRO A 54 -11.61 16.81 11.56
N GLU A 55 -12.81 17.25 11.19
CA GLU A 55 -13.90 17.65 12.11
C GLU A 55 -15.24 17.16 11.56
N GLU A 56 -16.21 16.88 12.43
CA GLU A 56 -17.49 16.19 12.09
C GLU A 56 -18.26 16.82 10.93
N GLU A 57 -18.23 18.14 10.82
CA GLU A 57 -18.95 18.90 9.79
C GLU A 57 -18.01 19.54 8.76
N ARG A 58 -16.74 19.11 8.70
CA ARG A 58 -15.74 19.68 7.78
C ARG A 58 -14.89 18.62 7.10
N TYR A 59 -14.95 18.61 5.77
CA TYR A 59 -14.03 17.86 4.92
C TYR A 59 -12.97 18.78 4.30
N SER A 60 -11.77 18.26 4.12
CA SER A 60 -10.63 18.93 3.48
C SER A 60 -10.15 18.08 2.29
N PHE A 61 -10.76 18.27 1.12
CA PHE A 61 -10.49 17.44 -0.06
C PHE A 61 -9.37 17.98 -0.95
N GLU A 62 -8.90 19.21 -0.73
CA GLU A 62 -8.05 19.94 -1.66
C GLU A 62 -6.78 19.17 -2.05
N ALA A 63 -6.12 18.53 -1.08
CA ALA A 63 -4.91 17.76 -1.34
C ALA A 63 -5.18 16.42 -2.04
N GLY A 64 -6.28 15.74 -1.68
CA GLY A 64 -6.70 14.51 -2.34
C GLY A 64 -7.14 14.75 -3.79
N ASP A 65 -7.91 15.82 -4.02
CA ASP A 65 -8.33 16.27 -5.35
C ASP A 65 -7.13 16.55 -6.25
N GLU A 66 -6.12 17.27 -5.75
CA GLU A 66 -4.93 17.58 -6.53
C GLU A 66 -4.15 16.33 -6.96
N ILE A 67 -4.06 15.33 -6.09
CA ILE A 67 -3.41 14.04 -6.38
C ILE A 67 -4.20 13.27 -7.43
N VAL A 68 -5.53 13.19 -7.28
CA VAL A 68 -6.41 12.53 -8.26
C VAL A 68 -6.36 13.24 -9.61
N ASP A 69 -6.40 14.56 -9.64
CA ASP A 69 -6.28 15.37 -10.86
C ASP A 69 -4.92 15.18 -11.55
N PHE A 70 -3.84 15.05 -10.77
CA PHE A 70 -2.54 14.70 -11.32
C PHE A 70 -2.54 13.31 -11.96
N ALA A 71 -3.11 12.30 -11.31
CA ALA A 71 -3.22 10.96 -11.87
C ALA A 71 -4.05 10.94 -13.16
N VAL A 72 -5.24 11.53 -13.14
CA VAL A 72 -6.16 11.57 -14.28
C VAL A 72 -5.49 12.23 -15.49
N ARG A 73 -4.82 13.37 -15.30
CA ARG A 73 -4.11 14.08 -16.38
C ARG A 73 -2.97 13.26 -16.99
N ASN A 74 -2.37 12.35 -16.22
CA ASN A 74 -1.27 11.50 -16.68
C ASN A 74 -1.70 10.06 -17.01
N GLY A 75 -3.01 9.77 -17.04
CA GLY A 75 -3.53 8.43 -17.33
C GLY A 75 -3.13 7.36 -16.30
N MET A 76 -2.91 7.77 -15.04
CA MET A 76 -2.55 6.88 -13.95
C MET A 76 -3.81 6.35 -13.24
N SER A 77 -3.70 5.16 -12.68
CA SER A 77 -4.67 4.66 -11.70
C SER A 77 -4.41 5.26 -10.31
N VAL A 78 -5.46 5.45 -9.52
CA VAL A 78 -5.32 5.87 -8.12
C VAL A 78 -5.76 4.74 -7.21
N ARG A 79 -5.00 4.49 -6.15
CA ARG A 79 -5.43 3.71 -4.99
C ARG A 79 -5.77 4.66 -3.84
N GLY A 80 -6.96 4.52 -3.27
CA GLY A 80 -7.39 5.30 -2.10
C GLY A 80 -6.93 4.62 -0.81
N HIS A 81 -6.26 5.39 0.06
CA HIS A 81 -5.67 4.91 1.31
C HIS A 81 -5.86 5.95 2.41
N THR A 82 -6.59 5.69 3.49
CA THR A 82 -7.42 4.52 3.82
C THR A 82 -8.70 4.99 4.53
N LEU A 83 -9.78 4.21 4.42
CA LEU A 83 -11.10 4.59 4.96
C LEU A 83 -11.25 4.27 6.46
N VAL A 84 -10.70 3.13 6.90
CA VAL A 84 -10.79 2.68 8.30
C VAL A 84 -9.43 2.21 8.77
N TRP A 85 -8.85 2.96 9.71
CA TRP A 85 -7.60 2.61 10.36
C TRP A 85 -7.63 3.03 11.82
N HIS A 86 -6.86 2.34 12.66
CA HIS A 86 -6.77 2.66 14.08
C HIS A 86 -5.87 3.88 14.35
N ASN A 87 -5.01 4.21 13.40
CA ASN A 87 -4.14 5.38 13.43
C ASN A 87 -4.69 6.47 12.50
N GLN A 88 -4.22 7.70 12.68
CA GLN A 88 -4.58 8.86 11.83
C GLN A 88 -6.10 9.03 11.59
N THR A 89 -6.87 8.79 12.65
CA THR A 89 -8.32 8.99 12.70
C THR A 89 -8.60 9.93 13.87
N SER A 90 -9.22 11.07 13.57
CA SER A 90 -9.45 12.14 14.55
C SER A 90 -10.31 11.69 15.73
N ASP A 91 -10.01 12.19 16.92
CA ASP A 91 -10.69 11.75 18.16
C ASP A 91 -12.21 11.98 18.16
N TRP A 92 -12.69 13.02 17.47
CA TRP A 92 -14.11 13.36 17.39
C TRP A 92 -14.95 12.18 16.89
N VAL A 93 -14.39 11.33 16.03
CA VAL A 93 -15.04 10.15 15.45
C VAL A 93 -15.57 9.24 16.54
N PHE A 94 -14.78 9.05 17.60
CA PHE A 94 -15.04 8.10 18.68
C PHE A 94 -15.67 8.73 19.91
N GLN A 95 -15.96 10.03 19.89
CA GLN A 95 -16.48 10.78 21.04
C GLN A 95 -17.95 11.15 20.87
N ASP A 96 -18.75 11.02 21.93
CA ASP A 96 -20.09 11.59 21.98
C ASP A 96 -20.04 13.12 22.16
N PRO A 97 -21.18 13.85 22.02
CA PRO A 97 -21.21 15.31 22.21
C PRO A 97 -20.83 15.80 23.62
N ALA A 98 -20.81 14.91 24.62
CA ALA A 98 -20.38 15.22 25.98
C ALA A 98 -18.88 14.91 26.22
N GLY A 99 -18.16 14.43 25.21
CA GLY A 99 -16.75 14.04 25.29
C GLY A 99 -16.51 12.62 25.83
N GLY A 100 -17.57 11.84 26.03
CA GLY A 100 -17.51 10.41 26.37
C GLY A 100 -17.31 9.52 25.14
N THR A 101 -17.33 8.20 25.32
CA THR A 101 -17.23 7.25 24.19
C THR A 101 -18.52 7.27 23.37
N ALA A 102 -18.39 7.40 22.04
CA ALA A 102 -19.52 7.34 21.11
C ALA A 102 -20.29 6.02 21.25
N SER A 103 -21.61 6.06 21.03
CA SER A 103 -22.40 4.83 20.92
C SER A 103 -22.08 4.11 19.61
N ARG A 104 -22.40 2.81 19.55
CA ARG A 104 -22.27 2.02 18.34
C ARG A 104 -23.04 2.64 17.17
N GLU A 105 -24.26 3.10 17.41
CA GLU A 105 -25.13 3.72 16.40
C GLU A 105 -24.53 5.01 15.87
N LEU A 106 -24.00 5.86 16.78
CA LEU A 106 -23.34 7.11 16.39
C LEU A 106 -22.11 6.84 15.53
N LEU A 107 -21.22 5.94 15.98
CA LEU A 107 -19.99 5.63 15.23
C LEU A 107 -20.30 4.99 13.87
N LEU A 108 -21.33 4.12 13.78
CA LEU A 108 -21.73 3.50 12.52
C LEU A 108 -22.29 4.55 11.55
N SER A 109 -23.08 5.50 12.06
CA SER A 109 -23.61 6.60 11.24
C SER A 109 -22.50 7.51 10.71
N ARG A 110 -21.47 7.79 11.53
CA ARG A 110 -20.29 8.57 11.13
C ARG A 110 -19.43 7.83 10.11
N LEU A 111 -19.21 6.53 10.31
CA LEU A 111 -18.51 5.67 9.35
C LEU A 111 -19.22 5.67 8.00
N LYS A 112 -20.55 5.50 8.00
CA LYS A 112 -21.36 5.57 6.79
C LYS A 112 -21.25 6.94 6.11
N SER A 113 -21.41 8.03 6.85
CA SER A 113 -21.30 9.39 6.32
C SER A 113 -19.93 9.64 5.69
N HIS A 114 -18.86 9.23 6.37
CA HIS A 114 -17.49 9.33 5.88
C HIS A 114 -17.31 8.54 4.58
N ILE A 115 -17.65 7.24 4.57
CA ILE A 115 -17.48 6.39 3.39
C ILE A 115 -18.31 6.91 2.22
N ASP A 116 -19.59 7.24 2.42
CA ASP A 116 -20.45 7.76 1.35
C ASP A 116 -19.89 9.05 0.76
N THR A 117 -19.38 9.95 1.59
CA THR A 117 -18.84 11.24 1.15
C THR A 117 -17.51 11.07 0.42
N VAL A 118 -16.57 10.31 0.99
CA VAL A 118 -15.22 10.15 0.44
C VAL A 118 -15.22 9.25 -0.80
N VAL A 119 -15.79 8.05 -0.71
CA VAL A 119 -15.87 7.13 -1.85
C VAL A 119 -16.79 7.70 -2.92
N GLY A 120 -17.91 8.32 -2.54
CA GLY A 120 -18.83 8.97 -3.47
C GLY A 120 -18.20 10.13 -4.23
N ARG A 121 -17.35 10.94 -3.59
CA ARG A 121 -16.62 12.03 -4.24
C ARG A 121 -15.71 11.53 -5.36
N TYR A 122 -14.97 10.45 -5.12
CA TYR A 122 -13.99 9.92 -6.07
C TYR A 122 -14.52 8.73 -6.89
N LYS A 123 -15.85 8.57 -6.95
CA LYS A 123 -16.52 7.48 -7.66
C LYS A 123 -16.06 7.41 -9.12
N GLY A 124 -15.63 6.22 -9.54
CA GLY A 124 -15.12 5.97 -10.89
C GLY A 124 -13.73 6.54 -11.19
N GLN A 125 -13.09 7.23 -10.23
CA GLN A 125 -11.73 7.76 -10.36
C GLN A 125 -10.71 6.96 -9.55
N ILE A 126 -11.13 6.33 -8.45
CA ILE A 126 -10.32 5.41 -7.67
C ILE A 126 -10.49 3.99 -8.19
N SER A 127 -9.38 3.35 -8.52
CA SER A 127 -9.38 1.98 -9.04
C SER A 127 -9.46 0.92 -7.93
N ALA A 128 -8.86 1.22 -6.76
CA ALA A 128 -8.85 0.34 -5.60
C ALA A 128 -8.87 1.16 -4.29
N TRP A 129 -9.60 0.72 -3.28
CA TRP A 129 -9.61 1.29 -1.94
C TRP A 129 -9.05 0.30 -0.92
N ASP A 130 -8.13 0.76 -0.07
CA ASP A 130 -7.81 0.11 1.18
C ASP A 130 -8.91 0.48 2.19
N VAL A 131 -9.94 -0.38 2.27
CA VAL A 131 -11.16 -0.10 3.07
C VAL A 131 -10.85 -0.22 4.54
N VAL A 132 -10.14 -1.29 4.94
CA VAL A 132 -9.67 -1.51 6.30
C VAL A 132 -8.16 -1.75 6.26
N ASN A 133 -7.43 -1.00 7.08
CA ASN A 133 -5.99 -1.12 7.24
C ASN A 133 -5.64 -1.69 8.64
N GLU A 134 -4.77 -2.70 8.69
CA GLU A 134 -4.08 -3.18 9.91
C GLU A 134 -4.98 -3.58 11.08
N ALA A 135 -6.04 -4.34 10.80
CA ALA A 135 -6.98 -4.81 11.82
C ALA A 135 -6.50 -6.06 12.57
N ILE A 136 -5.49 -6.77 12.06
CA ILE A 136 -4.91 -7.96 12.68
C ILE A 136 -3.75 -7.57 13.61
N GLU A 137 -3.66 -8.26 14.74
CA GLU A 137 -2.63 -8.07 15.76
C GLU A 137 -1.36 -8.89 15.47
N ASP A 138 -0.18 -8.30 15.76
CA ASP A 138 1.12 -8.96 15.58
C ASP A 138 1.36 -10.02 16.69
N LYS A 139 0.81 -9.82 17.90
CA LYS A 139 0.97 -10.74 19.03
C LYS A 139 0.33 -12.10 18.74
N THR A 140 1.06 -13.18 19.00
CA THR A 140 0.65 -14.55 18.60
C THR A 140 -0.65 -15.03 19.25
N ASP A 141 -0.99 -14.54 20.44
CA ASP A 141 -2.16 -14.92 21.24
C ASP A 141 -3.44 -14.12 20.95
N LEU A 142 -3.35 -13.06 20.16
CA LEU A 142 -4.49 -12.21 19.79
C LEU A 142 -4.74 -12.23 18.29
N THR A 143 -6.01 -12.29 17.86
CA THR A 143 -6.34 -12.24 16.42
C THR A 143 -6.54 -10.80 15.96
N MET A 144 -7.58 -10.15 16.49
CA MET A 144 -7.91 -8.77 16.15
C MET A 144 -7.10 -7.81 17.01
N ARG A 145 -6.66 -6.70 16.41
CA ARG A 145 -6.07 -5.57 17.12
C ARG A 145 -7.15 -4.91 17.99
N ASP A 146 -6.78 -4.59 19.23
CA ASP A 146 -7.65 -3.84 20.13
C ASP A 146 -7.71 -2.36 19.70
N THR A 147 -8.83 -1.94 19.12
CA THR A 147 -9.00 -0.62 18.50
C THR A 147 -10.30 0.04 18.94
N LYS A 148 -10.37 1.38 18.92
CA LYS A 148 -11.63 2.10 19.20
C LYS A 148 -12.75 1.67 18.24
N TRP A 149 -12.42 1.35 16.99
CA TRP A 149 -13.36 0.77 16.02
C TRP A 149 -13.96 -0.52 16.56
N LEU A 150 -13.14 -1.52 16.90
CA LEU A 150 -13.59 -2.82 17.43
C LEU A 150 -14.33 -2.71 18.76
N GLN A 151 -13.86 -1.85 19.67
CA GLN A 151 -14.45 -1.69 21.00
C GLN A 151 -15.87 -1.11 20.95
N ILE A 152 -16.14 -0.21 20.00
CA ILE A 152 -17.41 0.53 19.93
C ILE A 152 -18.36 -0.10 18.89
N LEU A 153 -17.87 -0.34 17.67
CA LEU A 153 -18.53 -1.16 16.66
C LEU A 153 -17.95 -2.56 16.82
N GLY A 154 -18.53 -3.54 17.49
CA GLY A 154 -17.96 -4.90 17.58
C GLY A 154 -17.41 -5.55 16.27
N GLU A 155 -17.12 -6.85 16.34
CA GLU A 155 -16.39 -7.61 15.29
C GLU A 155 -16.92 -7.47 13.84
N ASP A 156 -18.17 -7.03 13.65
CA ASP A 156 -18.78 -6.82 12.35
C ASP A 156 -18.41 -5.49 11.66
N TYR A 157 -17.62 -4.61 12.29
CA TYR A 157 -17.27 -3.31 11.69
C TYR A 157 -16.58 -3.43 10.33
N LEU A 158 -15.75 -4.47 10.11
CA LEU A 158 -15.10 -4.69 8.82
C LEU A 158 -16.13 -5.04 7.75
N LEU A 159 -17.07 -5.93 8.07
CA LEU A 159 -18.14 -6.33 7.15
C LEU A 159 -18.99 -5.11 6.74
N GLU A 160 -19.34 -4.26 7.71
CA GLU A 160 -20.08 -3.03 7.45
C GLU A 160 -19.25 -2.03 6.62
N ALA A 161 -17.97 -1.82 6.93
CA ALA A 161 -17.09 -0.94 6.15
C ALA A 161 -17.02 -1.36 4.66
N PHE A 162 -16.82 -2.66 4.38
CA PHE A 162 -16.80 -3.16 3.00
C PHE A 162 -18.16 -3.01 2.30
N ARG A 163 -19.28 -3.29 2.98
CA ARG A 163 -20.62 -3.10 2.41
C ARG A 163 -20.91 -1.64 2.07
N LEU A 164 -20.55 -0.73 2.97
CA LEU A 164 -20.71 0.71 2.77
C LEU A 164 -19.85 1.19 1.60
N ALA A 165 -18.58 0.79 1.54
CA ALA A 165 -17.68 1.19 0.45
C ALA A 165 -18.18 0.70 -0.91
N HIS A 166 -18.66 -0.54 -0.99
CA HIS A 166 -19.23 -1.10 -2.21
C HIS A 166 -20.54 -0.42 -2.62
N ALA A 167 -21.39 -0.04 -1.66
CA ALA A 167 -22.61 0.70 -1.96
C ALA A 167 -22.32 2.09 -2.53
N ALA A 168 -21.28 2.78 -2.03
CA ALA A 168 -20.87 4.09 -2.51
C ALA A 168 -20.29 4.03 -3.94
N ASP A 169 -19.37 3.09 -4.20
CA ASP A 169 -18.84 2.81 -5.54
C ASP A 169 -18.70 1.30 -5.81
N PRO A 170 -19.67 0.68 -6.52
CA PRO A 170 -19.61 -0.73 -6.85
C PRO A 170 -18.51 -1.12 -7.86
N GLN A 171 -17.89 -0.15 -8.54
CA GLN A 171 -16.86 -0.41 -9.55
C GLN A 171 -15.43 -0.42 -8.96
N ALA A 172 -15.22 0.22 -7.81
CA ALA A 172 -13.92 0.22 -7.15
C ALA A 172 -13.60 -1.16 -6.57
N LEU A 173 -12.37 -1.62 -6.75
CA LEU A 173 -11.89 -2.83 -6.08
C LEU A 173 -11.65 -2.52 -4.60
N LEU A 174 -12.10 -3.41 -3.72
CA LEU A 174 -12.03 -3.19 -2.26
C LEU A 174 -11.04 -4.15 -1.63
N PHE A 175 -10.06 -3.59 -0.90
CA PHE A 175 -8.93 -4.30 -0.34
C PHE A 175 -8.93 -4.25 1.20
N TYR A 176 -8.51 -5.37 1.79
CA TYR A 176 -7.97 -5.40 3.15
C TYR A 176 -6.43 -5.25 3.06
N ASN A 177 -5.84 -4.29 3.77
CA ASN A 177 -4.40 -3.99 3.69
C ASN A 177 -3.71 -4.18 5.05
N ASP A 178 -2.51 -4.77 5.08
CA ASP A 178 -1.76 -5.00 6.33
C ASP A 178 -0.25 -5.22 6.10
N TYR A 179 0.56 -4.97 7.14
CA TYR A 179 1.99 -5.26 7.21
C TYR A 179 2.29 -6.58 7.93
N ASN A 180 3.56 -6.99 7.93
CA ASN A 180 3.99 -8.29 8.48
C ASN A 180 3.18 -9.46 7.90
N GLU A 181 2.62 -9.26 6.71
CA GLU A 181 1.69 -10.15 6.04
C GLU A 181 2.33 -11.46 5.60
N THR A 182 3.65 -11.55 5.68
CA THR A 182 4.44 -12.76 5.39
C THR A 182 4.81 -13.54 6.64
N ASP A 183 4.70 -12.95 7.84
CA ASP A 183 4.90 -13.68 9.08
C ASP A 183 3.93 -14.87 9.13
N PRO A 184 4.38 -16.11 9.36
CA PRO A 184 3.50 -17.27 9.29
C PRO A 184 2.28 -17.20 10.21
N VAL A 185 2.40 -16.58 11.39
CA VAL A 185 1.27 -16.45 12.33
C VAL A 185 0.31 -15.38 11.85
N LYS A 186 0.80 -14.19 11.50
CA LYS A 186 -0.04 -13.09 11.01
C LYS A 186 -0.69 -13.42 9.67
N ARG A 187 0.02 -14.13 8.79
CA ARG A 187 -0.49 -14.61 7.50
C ARG A 187 -1.76 -15.43 7.67
N GLU A 188 -1.77 -16.40 8.57
CA GLU A 188 -2.95 -17.23 8.79
C GLU A 188 -4.10 -16.44 9.41
N LYS A 189 -3.83 -15.48 10.29
CA LYS A 189 -4.87 -14.59 10.85
C LYS A 189 -5.51 -13.73 9.77
N ILE A 190 -4.71 -13.12 8.89
CA ILE A 190 -5.20 -12.33 7.75
C ILE A 190 -6.04 -13.22 6.82
N TYR A 191 -5.54 -14.42 6.52
CA TYR A 191 -6.26 -15.38 5.69
C TYR A 191 -7.63 -15.75 6.28
N GLU A 192 -7.70 -16.16 7.54
CA GLU A 192 -8.96 -16.57 8.18
C GLU A 192 -9.93 -15.38 8.34
N LEU A 193 -9.42 -14.16 8.59
CA LEU A 193 -10.24 -12.94 8.60
C LEU A 193 -10.91 -12.71 7.26
N VAL A 194 -10.12 -12.65 6.17
CA VAL A 194 -10.65 -12.34 4.84
C VAL A 194 -11.57 -13.46 4.36
N LYS A 195 -11.20 -14.71 4.58
CA LYS A 195 -12.06 -15.87 4.31
C LYS A 195 -13.40 -15.76 5.04
N GLY A 196 -13.40 -15.48 6.34
CA GLY A 196 -14.62 -15.34 7.13
C GLY A 196 -15.50 -14.16 6.68
N LEU A 197 -14.90 -13.07 6.21
CA LEU A 197 -15.63 -11.94 5.63
C LEU A 197 -16.25 -12.30 4.27
N LEU A 198 -15.51 -12.99 3.40
CA LEU A 198 -16.02 -13.50 2.12
C LEU A 198 -17.21 -14.47 2.34
N GLU A 199 -17.10 -15.39 3.30
CA GLU A 199 -18.17 -16.33 3.67
C GLU A 199 -19.44 -15.61 4.18
N LYS A 200 -19.27 -14.43 4.81
CA LYS A 200 -20.38 -13.55 5.25
C LYS A 200 -20.89 -12.61 4.14
N GLY A 201 -20.36 -12.73 2.92
CA GLY A 201 -20.75 -11.93 1.77
C GLY A 201 -20.19 -10.50 1.77
N ALA A 202 -19.05 -10.26 2.41
CA ALA A 202 -18.33 -9.00 2.28
C ALA A 202 -17.82 -8.84 0.83
N PRO A 203 -17.99 -7.66 0.19
CA PRO A 203 -17.48 -7.39 -1.15
C PRO A 203 -15.96 -7.10 -1.13
N ILE A 204 -15.17 -8.10 -0.75
CA ILE A 204 -13.71 -8.02 -0.74
C ILE A 204 -13.19 -8.56 -2.07
N HIS A 205 -12.41 -7.73 -2.76
CA HIS A 205 -11.89 -8.04 -4.09
C HIS A 205 -10.38 -8.33 -4.07
N GLY A 206 -9.69 -7.97 -2.98
CA GLY A 206 -8.26 -8.18 -2.87
C GLY A 206 -7.68 -8.07 -1.47
N ILE A 207 -6.43 -8.53 -1.36
CA ILE A 207 -5.56 -8.35 -0.19
C ILE A 207 -4.37 -7.49 -0.61
N GLY A 208 -4.12 -6.43 0.18
CA GLY A 208 -2.96 -5.56 0.09
C GLY A 208 -1.86 -6.09 1.00
N MET A 209 -0.73 -6.44 0.41
CA MET A 209 0.50 -6.80 1.10
C MET A 209 1.37 -5.54 1.17
N GLN A 210 1.50 -4.92 2.36
CA GLN A 210 2.26 -3.66 2.47
C GLN A 210 3.67 -3.83 1.93
N GLY A 211 4.39 -4.90 2.31
CA GLY A 211 5.74 -5.10 1.79
C GLY A 211 6.79 -4.17 2.40
N HIS A 212 6.54 -3.66 3.61
CA HIS A 212 7.55 -2.99 4.43
C HIS A 212 8.60 -3.99 4.91
N TRP A 213 9.61 -4.23 4.07
CA TRP A 213 10.61 -5.25 4.28
C TRP A 213 12.01 -4.62 4.41
N ASN A 214 13.03 -5.45 4.53
CA ASN A 214 14.40 -5.00 4.56
C ASN A 214 15.30 -5.93 3.76
N ILE A 215 16.56 -5.53 3.60
CA ILE A 215 17.56 -6.30 2.85
C ILE A 215 17.88 -7.69 3.44
N HIS A 216 17.34 -8.02 4.63
CA HIS A 216 17.58 -9.29 5.31
C HIS A 216 16.35 -10.19 5.48
N GLY A 217 15.14 -9.70 5.23
CA GLY A 217 13.93 -10.43 5.55
C GLY A 217 12.66 -9.74 5.03
N PRO A 218 11.53 -10.46 4.93
CA PRO A 218 11.32 -11.90 5.20
C PRO A 218 12.07 -12.80 4.20
N SER A 219 12.04 -14.13 4.31
CA SER A 219 12.64 -14.98 3.26
C SER A 219 11.82 -14.93 1.96
N ILE A 220 12.41 -15.27 0.81
CA ILE A 220 11.63 -15.42 -0.44
C ILE A 220 10.54 -16.48 -0.29
N GLU A 221 10.81 -17.53 0.49
CA GLU A 221 9.83 -18.59 0.76
C GLU A 221 8.64 -18.08 1.58
N ASP A 222 8.87 -17.23 2.59
CA ASP A 222 7.76 -16.66 3.37
C ASP A 222 6.86 -15.75 2.51
N ILE A 223 7.47 -14.96 1.62
CA ILE A 223 6.72 -14.13 0.65
C ILE A 223 5.93 -15.04 -0.29
N ARG A 224 6.54 -16.10 -0.82
CA ARG A 224 5.89 -17.08 -1.70
C ARG A 224 4.67 -17.72 -1.03
N MET A 225 4.86 -18.24 0.18
CA MET A 225 3.78 -18.86 0.95
C MET A 225 2.66 -17.88 1.25
N ALA A 226 2.96 -16.61 1.52
CA ALA A 226 1.95 -15.57 1.70
C ALA A 226 1.13 -15.33 0.41
N ILE A 227 1.81 -15.13 -0.72
CA ILE A 227 1.16 -14.94 -2.02
C ILE A 227 0.24 -16.12 -2.34
N GLU A 228 0.73 -17.36 -2.23
CA GLU A 228 -0.07 -18.56 -2.52
C GLU A 228 -1.26 -18.69 -1.58
N ARG A 229 -1.04 -18.43 -0.28
CA ARG A 229 -2.10 -18.52 0.73
C ARG A 229 -3.21 -17.53 0.45
N TYR A 230 -2.89 -16.28 0.17
CA TYR A 230 -3.89 -15.25 -0.12
C TYR A 230 -4.57 -15.46 -1.48
N ALA A 231 -3.80 -15.83 -2.51
CA ALA A 231 -4.35 -16.14 -3.83
C ALA A 231 -5.36 -17.32 -3.78
N SER A 232 -5.21 -18.26 -2.84
CA SER A 232 -6.16 -19.37 -2.66
C SER A 232 -7.58 -18.94 -2.27
N LEU A 233 -7.79 -17.67 -1.88
CA LEU A 233 -9.11 -17.08 -1.65
C LEU A 233 -9.79 -16.57 -2.93
N ASN A 234 -9.13 -16.68 -4.09
CA ASN A 234 -9.60 -16.16 -5.39
C ASN A 234 -9.84 -14.65 -5.38
N VAL A 235 -9.00 -13.91 -4.65
CA VAL A 235 -8.98 -12.45 -4.61
C VAL A 235 -7.71 -11.93 -5.30
N GLN A 236 -7.71 -10.67 -5.75
CA GLN A 236 -6.52 -10.03 -6.29
C GLN A 236 -5.50 -9.73 -5.20
N LEU A 237 -4.22 -9.72 -5.56
CA LEU A 237 -3.14 -9.28 -4.67
C LEU A 237 -2.54 -7.98 -5.19
N HIS A 238 -2.40 -7.01 -4.30
CA HIS A 238 -1.62 -5.81 -4.54
C HIS A 238 -0.45 -5.81 -3.56
N ILE A 239 0.77 -5.54 -4.05
CA ILE A 239 1.84 -5.06 -3.18
C ILE A 239 1.66 -3.55 -3.06
N THR A 240 1.44 -3.04 -1.85
CA THR A 240 0.85 -1.70 -1.66
C THR A 240 1.84 -0.64 -1.19
N GLU A 241 2.87 -1.03 -0.45
CA GLU A 241 3.76 -0.11 0.29
C GLU A 241 5.23 -0.59 0.25
N LEU A 242 5.67 -1.13 -0.88
CA LEU A 242 6.98 -1.79 -0.97
C LEU A 242 8.13 -0.82 -0.70
N ASP A 243 8.93 -1.14 0.31
CA ASP A 243 10.22 -0.53 0.57
C ASP A 243 11.20 -1.57 1.15
N LEU A 244 12.49 -1.45 0.81
CA LEU A 244 13.54 -2.35 1.34
C LEU A 244 14.53 -1.56 2.17
N SER A 245 14.19 -1.36 3.45
CA SER A 245 15.09 -0.72 4.41
C SER A 245 16.47 -1.38 4.41
N VAL A 246 17.54 -0.58 4.40
CA VAL A 246 18.91 -1.09 4.59
C VAL A 246 19.23 -1.45 6.04
N PHE A 247 18.31 -1.16 6.95
CA PHE A 247 18.40 -1.45 8.39
C PHE A 247 17.41 -2.52 8.80
N ARG A 248 17.78 -3.32 9.82
CA ARG A 248 16.83 -4.14 10.58
C ARG A 248 15.93 -3.27 11.45
N HIS A 249 14.77 -3.79 11.84
CA HIS A 249 13.80 -3.05 12.65
C HIS A 249 14.38 -2.63 14.01
N GLU A 250 15.18 -3.47 14.65
CA GLU A 250 15.84 -3.24 15.94
C GLU A 250 17.13 -2.41 15.84
N ASP A 251 17.61 -2.12 14.63
CA ASP A 251 18.82 -1.32 14.44
C ASP A 251 18.58 0.12 14.88
N ARG A 252 19.50 0.66 15.69
CA ARG A 252 19.46 2.04 16.24
C ARG A 252 20.68 2.87 15.85
N ARG A 253 21.53 2.38 14.94
CA ARG A 253 22.67 3.14 14.40
C ARG A 253 22.19 4.40 13.70
N THR A 254 22.96 5.48 13.78
CA THR A 254 22.67 6.78 13.16
C THR A 254 23.92 7.44 12.57
N ASP A 255 25.01 6.68 12.43
CA ASP A 255 26.32 7.13 11.97
C ASP A 255 26.47 7.08 10.44
N LEU A 256 25.57 6.37 9.75
CA LEU A 256 25.59 6.28 8.29
C LEU A 256 25.00 7.54 7.65
N ILE A 257 25.81 8.17 6.79
CA ILE A 257 25.41 9.26 5.90
C ILE A 257 25.07 8.78 4.48
N GLU A 258 25.49 7.55 4.15
CA GLU A 258 25.23 6.82 2.91
C GLU A 258 25.22 5.31 3.22
N PRO A 259 24.55 4.47 2.40
CA PRO A 259 24.53 3.03 2.61
C PRO A 259 25.91 2.44 2.30
N THR A 260 26.31 1.39 3.02
CA THR A 260 27.57 0.70 2.72
C THR A 260 27.46 -0.06 1.39
N ALA A 261 28.60 -0.37 0.76
CA ALA A 261 28.62 -1.18 -0.45
C ALA A 261 27.93 -2.55 -0.26
N GLU A 262 28.07 -3.16 0.93
CA GLU A 262 27.38 -4.41 1.29
C GLU A 262 25.87 -4.23 1.38
N MET A 263 25.38 -3.15 2.01
CA MET A 263 23.95 -2.85 2.06
C MET A 263 23.36 -2.68 0.66
N MET A 264 24.10 -2.01 -0.23
CA MET A 264 23.71 -1.81 -1.61
C MET A 264 23.66 -3.12 -2.41
N GLU A 265 24.71 -3.94 -2.35
CA GLU A 265 24.74 -5.23 -3.04
C GLU A 265 23.61 -6.15 -2.56
N LEU A 266 23.36 -6.21 -1.24
CA LEU A 266 22.25 -6.97 -0.68
C LEU A 266 20.90 -6.43 -1.16
N GLN A 267 20.69 -5.12 -1.16
CA GLN A 267 19.44 -4.51 -1.63
C GLN A 267 19.17 -4.81 -3.11
N GLU A 268 20.21 -4.75 -3.94
CA GLU A 268 20.13 -5.05 -5.37
C GLU A 268 19.69 -6.49 -5.62
N GLN A 269 20.34 -7.45 -4.96
CA GLN A 269 19.99 -8.87 -5.02
C GLN A 269 18.56 -9.08 -4.53
N ARG A 270 18.20 -8.45 -3.40
CA ARG A 270 16.89 -8.57 -2.78
C ARG A 270 15.77 -8.10 -3.69
N TYR A 271 15.94 -6.94 -4.33
CA TYR A 271 14.97 -6.43 -5.31
C TYR A 271 14.80 -7.39 -6.50
N GLU A 272 15.91 -7.95 -7.01
CA GLU A 272 15.86 -8.91 -8.10
C GLU A 272 15.09 -10.18 -7.73
N GLU A 273 15.38 -10.78 -6.58
CA GLU A 273 14.70 -11.99 -6.09
C GLU A 273 13.20 -11.75 -5.91
N ILE A 274 12.83 -10.64 -5.27
CA ILE A 274 11.44 -10.27 -5.00
C ILE A 274 10.66 -10.04 -6.31
N PHE A 275 11.21 -9.28 -7.26
CA PHE A 275 10.48 -9.02 -8.51
C PHE A 275 10.42 -10.24 -9.42
N ARG A 276 11.41 -11.15 -9.38
CA ARG A 276 11.31 -12.45 -10.06
C ARG A 276 10.17 -13.27 -9.47
N LEU A 277 10.01 -13.28 -8.14
CA LEU A 277 8.87 -13.92 -7.48
C LEU A 277 7.54 -13.26 -7.90
N PHE A 278 7.46 -11.93 -7.92
CA PHE A 278 6.24 -11.24 -8.35
C PHE A 278 5.86 -11.57 -9.81
N LEU A 279 6.85 -11.68 -10.70
CA LEU A 279 6.63 -12.10 -12.09
C LEU A 279 6.15 -13.56 -12.20
N GLU A 280 6.57 -14.44 -11.31
CA GLU A 280 6.07 -15.81 -11.22
C GLU A 280 4.57 -15.85 -10.85
N TYR A 281 4.13 -14.94 -9.99
CA TYR A 281 2.74 -14.81 -9.54
C TYR A 281 1.97 -13.64 -10.18
N GLN A 282 2.40 -13.18 -11.36
CA GLN A 282 1.76 -12.07 -12.08
C GLN A 282 0.28 -12.31 -12.43
N ALA A 283 -0.19 -13.56 -12.41
CA ALA A 283 -1.60 -13.88 -12.58
C ALA A 283 -2.47 -13.49 -11.37
N SER A 284 -1.86 -13.44 -10.17
CA SER A 284 -2.53 -13.07 -8.91
C SER A 284 -2.19 -11.63 -8.49
N ILE A 285 -0.98 -11.17 -8.79
CA ILE A 285 -0.50 -9.82 -8.44
C ILE A 285 -0.81 -8.87 -9.59
N THR A 286 -1.69 -7.90 -9.36
CA THR A 286 -2.15 -6.96 -10.40
C THR A 286 -1.56 -5.54 -10.24
N SER A 287 -0.95 -5.24 -9.09
CA SER A 287 -0.26 -3.96 -8.82
C SER A 287 0.88 -4.12 -7.83
N VAL A 288 2.00 -3.43 -8.08
CA VAL A 288 3.14 -3.30 -7.17
C VAL A 288 3.45 -1.80 -6.98
N THR A 289 3.21 -1.30 -5.77
CA THR A 289 3.37 0.11 -5.40
C THR A 289 4.53 0.24 -4.42
N PHE A 290 5.47 1.13 -4.71
CA PHE A 290 6.53 1.51 -3.77
C PHE A 290 6.01 2.56 -2.78
N TRP A 291 6.43 2.52 -1.52
CA TRP A 291 6.02 3.55 -0.54
C TRP A 291 6.85 4.85 -0.61
N GLY A 292 7.09 5.28 -1.84
CA GLY A 292 7.82 6.50 -2.20
C GLY A 292 8.29 6.46 -3.66
N THR A 293 8.82 7.58 -4.13
CA THR A 293 9.25 7.74 -5.54
C THR A 293 10.75 7.55 -5.73
N SER A 294 11.56 7.92 -4.74
CA SER A 294 13.02 7.85 -4.77
C SER A 294 13.59 8.07 -3.37
N ASP A 295 14.87 7.76 -3.17
CA ASP A 295 15.53 7.93 -1.88
C ASP A 295 15.65 9.41 -1.46
N HIS A 296 15.21 10.36 -2.29
CA HIS A 296 15.10 11.78 -1.91
C HIS A 296 14.24 11.96 -0.65
N TYR A 297 13.15 11.19 -0.55
CA TYR A 297 12.22 11.23 0.57
C TYR A 297 11.66 9.82 0.87
N THR A 298 11.66 9.44 2.14
CA THR A 298 10.95 8.24 2.63
C THR A 298 10.50 8.47 4.07
N TRP A 299 9.33 7.94 4.43
CA TRP A 299 8.84 7.92 5.81
C TRP A 299 9.83 7.23 6.78
N LEU A 300 10.63 6.28 6.27
CA LEU A 300 11.67 5.57 7.03
C LEU A 300 12.81 6.48 7.51
N ASP A 301 12.90 7.71 6.99
CA ASP A 301 13.84 8.72 7.49
C ASP A 301 13.48 9.17 8.92
N ASN A 302 12.23 8.93 9.34
CA ASN A 302 11.72 9.33 10.65
C ASN A 302 11.10 8.18 11.46
N PHE A 303 11.04 6.96 10.91
CA PHE A 303 10.52 5.80 11.60
C PHE A 303 11.34 4.53 11.28
N PRO A 304 11.62 3.66 12.26
CA PRO A 304 11.34 3.81 13.70
C PRO A 304 12.36 4.72 14.42
N VAL A 305 13.39 5.20 13.72
CA VAL A 305 14.44 6.07 14.29
C VAL A 305 14.32 7.46 13.66
N ARG A 306 13.92 8.44 14.47
CA ARG A 306 13.70 9.81 14.02
C ARG A 306 15.01 10.44 13.49
N GLY A 307 14.98 10.96 12.27
CA GLY A 307 16.11 11.66 11.65
C GLY A 307 17.20 10.76 11.09
N ARG A 308 16.97 9.45 10.96
CA ARG A 308 17.93 8.52 10.36
C ARG A 308 17.60 8.27 8.90
N LYS A 309 18.44 8.78 7.99
CA LYS A 309 18.28 8.56 6.54
C LYS A 309 18.22 7.06 6.20
N ASN A 310 17.31 6.70 5.30
CA ASN A 310 17.22 5.38 4.66
C ASN A 310 17.30 5.54 3.13
N TRP A 311 17.57 4.44 2.43
CA TRP A 311 17.71 4.41 0.97
C TRP A 311 16.95 3.23 0.35
N PRO A 312 15.64 3.12 0.60
CA PRO A 312 14.95 1.86 0.39
C PRO A 312 14.54 1.57 -1.04
N PHE A 313 14.64 2.52 -1.98
CA PHE A 313 14.03 2.43 -3.30
C PHE A 313 15.04 2.12 -4.42
N VAL A 314 14.55 2.05 -5.66
CA VAL A 314 15.36 1.78 -6.85
C VAL A 314 15.92 3.04 -7.53
N PHE A 315 15.56 4.22 -7.02
CA PHE A 315 16.09 5.51 -7.45
C PHE A 315 16.75 6.22 -6.27
N ASP A 316 17.91 6.82 -6.48
CA ASP A 316 18.67 7.50 -5.44
C ASP A 316 18.09 8.88 -5.07
N GLN A 317 18.79 9.60 -4.18
CA GLN A 317 18.41 10.93 -3.70
C GLN A 317 18.36 12.00 -4.81
N GLN A 318 19.01 11.76 -5.94
CA GLN A 318 19.02 12.62 -7.12
C GLN A 318 18.11 12.08 -8.24
N ARG A 319 17.26 11.09 -7.92
CA ARG A 319 16.35 10.40 -8.84
C ARG A 319 17.09 9.71 -10.00
N GLN A 320 18.36 9.35 -9.80
CA GLN A 320 19.08 8.51 -10.73
C GLN A 320 18.82 7.02 -10.42
N PRO A 321 18.76 6.16 -11.43
CA PRO A 321 18.53 4.73 -11.23
C PRO A 321 19.71 4.10 -10.49
N LYS A 322 19.39 3.35 -9.42
CA LYS A 322 20.34 2.47 -8.72
C LYS A 322 20.52 1.17 -9.50
N GLU A 323 21.51 0.36 -9.16
CA GLU A 323 21.69 -0.93 -9.86
C GLU A 323 20.49 -1.88 -9.68
N SER A 324 19.75 -1.75 -8.57
CA SER A 324 18.48 -2.46 -8.36
C SER A 324 17.47 -2.17 -9.46
N PHE A 325 17.39 -0.92 -9.96
CA PHE A 325 16.56 -0.57 -11.12
C PHE A 325 16.96 -1.36 -12.38
N SER A 326 18.27 -1.44 -12.67
CA SER A 326 18.79 -2.22 -13.81
C SER A 326 18.41 -3.69 -13.70
N ARG A 327 18.49 -4.27 -12.49
CA ARG A 327 18.07 -5.65 -12.23
C ARG A 327 16.58 -5.86 -12.46
N LEU A 328 15.73 -4.92 -12.05
CA LEU A 328 14.29 -5.00 -12.30
C LEU A 328 13.97 -5.00 -13.80
N LEU A 329 14.63 -4.13 -14.58
CA LEU A 329 14.46 -4.10 -16.04
C LEU A 329 14.91 -5.40 -16.70
N ASN A 330 15.97 -6.03 -16.19
CA ASN A 330 16.45 -7.31 -16.71
C ASN A 330 15.51 -8.46 -16.36
N ALA A 331 14.96 -8.48 -15.13
CA ALA A 331 13.95 -9.45 -14.72
C ALA A 331 12.69 -9.37 -15.62
N ALA A 332 12.22 -8.16 -15.90
CA ALA A 332 11.08 -7.92 -16.79
C ALA A 332 11.32 -8.37 -18.25
N LYS A 333 12.55 -8.21 -18.78
CA LYS A 333 12.87 -8.73 -20.12
C LYS A 333 12.87 -10.26 -20.18
N GLY A 334 13.27 -10.91 -19.08
CA GLY A 334 13.29 -12.36 -18.97
C GLY A 334 11.92 -13.02 -18.81
N SER A 335 10.88 -12.24 -18.44
CA SER A 335 9.52 -12.75 -18.26
C SER A 335 8.66 -12.74 -19.53
N VAL A 336 9.14 -12.14 -20.63
CA VAL A 336 8.46 -12.21 -21.93
C VAL A 336 8.49 -13.67 -22.39
N PRO A 337 7.33 -14.32 -22.64
CA PRO A 337 7.31 -15.69 -23.14
C PRO A 337 8.11 -15.74 -24.44
N THR A 338 9.15 -16.56 -24.48
CA THR A 338 9.74 -16.95 -25.76
C THR A 338 8.62 -17.62 -26.54
N SER A 339 8.15 -16.94 -27.59
CA SER A 339 7.21 -17.52 -28.54
C SER A 339 7.85 -18.80 -29.08
N LYS A 340 7.48 -19.95 -28.52
CA LYS A 340 7.75 -21.23 -29.15
C LYS A 340 6.95 -21.20 -30.45
N GLY A 341 7.66 -20.93 -31.54
CA GLY A 341 7.15 -21.06 -32.88
C GLY A 341 6.52 -22.44 -33.01
N ILE A 342 5.24 -22.45 -33.34
CA ILE A 342 4.56 -23.64 -33.82
C ILE A 342 5.15 -23.89 -35.21
N SER A 343 6.01 -24.90 -35.30
CA SER A 343 6.34 -25.58 -36.56
C SER A 343 5.42 -26.77 -36.75
#